data_AF-A0A235B999-F1
#
_entry.id   AF-A0A235B999-F1
#
_cell.length_a   1.000
_cell.length_b   1.000
_cell.length_c   1.000
_cell.angle_alpha   90.00
_cell.angle_beta   90.00
_cell.angle_gamma   90.00
#
_symmetry.space_group_name_H-M   'P 1'
#
loop_
_entity.id
_entity.type
_entity.pdbx_description
1 polymer ?
#
loop_
_entity_poly.entity_id
_entity_poly.type
_entity_poly.pdbx_seq_one_letter_code
_entity_poly.pdbx_strand_id
1 'polypeptide(L)'
;MPTKSTNEILGLIRRRRRQVLIHSFLYYRMNTSIVSDGQYDGWARELAELQTKYPEIAAEVEYAEYFADFGESVTGFDLPLHLPEVEQAARRVLYLHEK
;
A
#
# COMPACT_ATOMS: atom_id res chain seq x y z
N MET A 1 -25.28 9.46 -0.28
CA MET A 1 -24.25 8.59 -0.87
C MET A 1 -24.19 7.32 -0.06
N PRO A 2 -24.08 6.11 -0.65
CA PRO A 2 -23.94 4.90 0.14
C PRO A 2 -22.63 4.96 0.93
N THR A 3 -22.72 4.93 2.26
CA THR A 3 -21.58 4.78 3.15
C THR A 3 -21.07 3.35 3.04
N LYS A 4 -19.80 3.18 2.64
CA LYS A 4 -19.14 1.87 2.65
C LYS A 4 -19.26 1.23 4.03
N SER A 5 -19.58 -0.05 4.07
CA SER A 5 -19.57 -0.87 5.29
C SER A 5 -18.15 -1.02 5.84
N THR A 6 -18.02 -1.33 7.13
CA THR A 6 -16.73 -1.57 7.80
C THR A 6 -15.86 -2.58 7.04
N ASN A 7 -16.45 -3.68 6.57
CA ASN A 7 -15.74 -4.71 5.83
C ASN A 7 -15.18 -4.21 4.48
N GLU A 8 -15.90 -3.31 3.81
CA GLU A 8 -15.42 -2.70 2.57
C GLU A 8 -14.25 -1.76 2.82
N ILE A 9 -14.29 -0.97 3.90
CA ILE A 9 -13.19 -0.09 4.28
C ILE A 9 -11.95 -0.91 4.66
N LEU A 10 -12.13 -1.95 5.47
CA LEU A 10 -11.05 -2.85 5.87
C LEU A 10 -10.38 -3.50 4.66
N GLY A 11 -11.17 -4.04 3.73
CA GLY A 11 -10.67 -4.62 2.49
C GLY A 11 -9.94 -3.61 1.61
N LEU A 12 -10.42 -2.36 1.57
CA LEU A 12 -9.81 -1.29 0.79
C LEU A 12 -8.46 -0.85 1.37
N ILE A 13 -8.37 -0.63 2.67
CA ILE A 13 -7.10 -0.29 3.36
C ILE A 13 -6.09 -1.41 3.13
N ARG A 14 -6.48 -2.67 3.35
CA ARG A 14 -5.60 -3.84 3.12
C ARG A 14 -5.06 -3.85 1.69
N ARG A 15 -5.93 -3.61 0.71
CA ARG A 15 -5.53 -3.57 -0.70
C ARG A 15 -4.53 -2.45 -0.98
N ARG A 16 -4.78 -1.24 -0.49
CA ARG A 16 -3.91 -0.08 -0.72
C ARG A 16 -2.55 -0.23 -0.04
N ARG A 17 -2.49 -0.70 1.21
CA ARG A 17 -1.22 -1.00 1.89
C ARG A 17 -0.36 -1.97 1.09
N ARG A 18 -0.96 -3.06 0.58
CA ARG A 18 -0.24 -4.04 -0.24
C ARG A 18 0.27 -3.45 -1.55
N GLN A 19 -0.55 -2.63 -2.23
CA GLN A 19 -0.13 -1.97 -3.46
C GLN A 19 1.05 -1.03 -3.21
N VAL A 20 0.94 -0.15 -2.21
CA VAL A 20 2.04 0.75 -1.82
C VAL A 20 3.30 -0.07 -1.53
N LEU A 21 3.25 -1.06 -0.62
CA LEU A 21 4.41 -1.90 -0.27
C LEU A 21 5.08 -2.55 -1.49
N ILE A 22 4.29 -3.20 -2.34
CA ILE A 22 4.79 -3.93 -3.51
C ILE A 22 5.46 -2.96 -4.48
N HIS A 23 4.81 -1.84 -4.80
CA HIS A 23 5.33 -0.91 -5.78
C HIS A 23 6.49 -0.07 -5.24
N SER A 24 6.52 0.25 -3.94
CA SER A 24 7.71 0.81 -3.29
C SER A 24 8.88 -0.17 -3.33
N PHE A 25 8.67 -1.48 -3.13
CA PHE A 25 9.73 -2.47 -3.25
C PHE A 25 10.29 -2.52 -4.67
N LEU A 26 9.42 -2.61 -5.68
CA LEU A 26 9.86 -2.61 -7.09
C LEU A 26 10.70 -1.37 -7.41
N TYR A 27 10.24 -0.20 -6.98
CA TYR A 27 10.93 1.07 -7.22
C TYR A 27 12.28 1.15 -6.50
N TYR A 28 12.29 1.02 -5.17
CA TYR A 28 13.50 1.25 -4.37
C TYR A 28 14.48 0.07 -4.33
N ARG A 29 14.02 -1.18 -4.47
CA ARG A 29 14.86 -2.38 -4.33
C ARG A 29 15.19 -3.07 -5.64
N MET A 30 14.33 -2.93 -6.64
CA MET A 30 14.52 -3.57 -7.96
C MET A 30 14.77 -2.56 -9.09
N ASN A 31 14.77 -1.25 -8.80
CA ASN A 31 14.97 -0.19 -9.77
C ASN A 31 14.05 -0.35 -11.00
N THR A 32 12.80 -0.76 -10.75
CA THR A 32 11.79 -1.00 -11.80
C THR A 32 10.43 -0.47 -11.35
N SER A 33 9.59 -0.05 -12.31
CA SER A 33 8.21 0.30 -12.06
C SER A 33 7.32 -0.26 -13.16
N ILE A 34 6.19 -0.82 -12.75
CA ILE A 34 5.15 -1.39 -13.63
C ILE A 34 3.83 -0.60 -13.56
N VAL A 35 3.84 0.52 -12.82
CA VAL A 35 2.73 1.47 -12.70
C VAL A 35 3.25 2.89 -12.90
N SER A 36 2.38 3.80 -13.32
CA SER A 36 2.74 5.21 -13.42
C SER A 36 2.80 5.87 -12.03
N ASP A 37 3.58 6.94 -11.92
CA ASP A 37 3.66 7.74 -10.69
C ASP A 37 2.27 8.22 -10.26
N GLY A 38 1.44 8.69 -11.21
CA GLY A 38 0.07 9.13 -10.91
C GLY A 38 -0.84 8.02 -10.36
N GLN A 39 -0.63 6.77 -10.77
CA GLN A 39 -1.37 5.63 -10.24
C GLN A 39 -0.92 5.28 -8.83
N TYR A 40 0.39 5.27 -8.57
CA TYR A 40 0.95 5.06 -7.25
C TYR A 40 0.49 6.15 -6.27
N ASP A 41 0.64 7.41 -6.67
CA ASP A 41 0.21 8.59 -5.94
C ASP A 41 -1.28 8.54 -5.57
N GLY A 42 -2.13 8.11 -6.50
CA GLY A 42 -3.56 7.95 -6.26
C GLY A 42 -3.84 6.94 -5.15
N TRP A 43 -3.12 5.81 -5.13
CA TRP A 43 -3.27 4.81 -4.06
C TRP A 43 -2.72 5.30 -2.73
N ALA A 44 -1.58 5.99 -2.72
CA ALA A 44 -0.97 6.50 -1.51
C ALA A 44 -1.85 7.58 -0.84
N ARG A 45 -2.40 8.51 -1.64
CA ARG A 45 -3.35 9.53 -1.14
C ARG A 45 -4.65 8.91 -0.63
N GLU A 46 -5.25 7.98 -1.39
CA GLU A 46 -6.46 7.29 -0.94
C GLU A 46 -6.21 6.51 0.37
N LEU A 47 -5.04 5.88 0.51
CA LEU A 47 -4.66 5.21 1.76
C LEU A 47 -4.55 6.20 2.92
N ALA A 48 -3.85 7.33 2.74
CA ALA A 48 -3.70 8.34 3.77
C ALA A 48 -5.06 8.90 4.24
N GLU A 49 -5.97 9.17 3.30
CA GLU A 49 -7.34 9.61 3.59
C GLU A 49 -8.13 8.53 4.37
N LEU A 50 -8.04 7.26 3.96
CA LEU A 50 -8.75 6.16 4.61
C LEU A 50 -8.26 5.93 6.04
N GLN A 51 -6.94 5.98 6.28
CA GLN A 51 -6.38 5.81 7.62
C GLN A 51 -6.73 6.99 8.54
N THR A 52 -6.73 8.22 8.00
CA THR A 52 -7.16 9.41 8.75
C THR A 52 -8.64 9.34 9.11
N LYS A 53 -9.48 8.88 8.18
CA LYS A 53 -10.94 8.84 8.36
C LYS A 53 -11.41 7.66 9.22
N TYR A 54 -10.68 6.54 9.19
CA TYR A 54 -11.05 5.30 9.86
C TYR A 54 -9.87 4.71 10.65
N PRO A 55 -9.33 5.42 11.66
CA PRO A 55 -8.13 5.01 12.38
C PRO A 55 -8.31 3.68 13.13
N GLU A 56 -9.49 3.43 13.71
CA GLU A 56 -9.81 2.16 14.39
C GLU A 56 -9.73 0.97 13.42
N ILE A 57 -10.36 1.10 12.24
CA ILE A 57 -10.31 0.06 11.21
C ILE A 57 -8.88 -0.11 10.67
N ALA A 58 -8.15 1.00 10.50
CA ALA A 58 -6.77 0.96 10.02
C ALA A 58 -5.82 0.24 11.00
N ALA A 59 -6.08 0.33 12.30
CA ALA A 59 -5.31 -0.36 13.34
C ALA A 59 -5.50 -1.88 13.32
N GLU A 60 -6.65 -2.37 12.86
CA GLU A 60 -6.95 -3.81 12.73
C GLU A 60 -6.33 -4.45 11.47
N VAL A 61 -5.88 -3.64 10.50
CA VAL A 61 -5.32 -4.14 9.24
C VAL A 61 -3.81 -4.42 9.38
N GLU A 62 -3.34 -5.44 8.66
CA GLU A 62 -1.92 -5.81 8.54
C GLU A 62 -1.01 -4.59 8.31
N TYR A 63 0.19 -4.62 8.90
CA TYR A 63 1.21 -3.57 8.84
C TYR A 63 0.81 -2.22 9.47
N ALA A 64 -0.22 -2.19 10.34
CA ALA A 64 -0.68 -0.94 10.98
C ALA A 64 0.46 -0.11 11.59
N GLU A 65 1.39 -0.75 12.29
CA GLU A 65 2.55 -0.09 12.91
C GLU A 65 3.44 0.63 11.89
N TYR A 66 3.69 0.01 10.74
CA TYR A 66 4.52 0.58 9.67
C TYR A 66 3.84 1.71 8.90
N PHE A 67 2.52 1.77 8.98
CA PHE A 67 1.71 2.75 8.27
C PHE A 67 1.18 3.88 9.18
N ALA A 68 1.60 3.92 10.45
CA ALA A 68 1.18 4.94 11.41
C ALA A 68 1.52 6.37 10.92
N ASP A 69 2.74 6.56 10.40
CA ASP A 69 3.24 7.87 9.94
C ASP A 69 3.12 8.06 8.41
N PHE A 70 2.51 7.09 7.70
CA PHE A 70 2.47 7.09 6.23
C PHE A 70 1.75 8.32 5.64
N GLY A 71 0.88 8.97 6.41
CA GLY A 71 0.14 10.17 5.98
C GLY A 71 1.01 11.39 5.70
N GLU A 72 2.23 11.46 6.24
CA GLU A 72 3.11 12.63 6.09
C GLU A 72 4.00 12.58 4.85
N SER A 73 4.58 11.41 4.53
CA SER A 73 5.51 11.30 3.40
C SER A 73 4.87 10.76 2.13
N VAL A 74 3.86 9.88 2.21
CA VAL A 74 3.21 9.15 1.09
C VAL A 74 4.16 8.50 0.05
N THR A 75 5.48 8.50 0.28
CA THR A 75 6.50 7.99 -0.65
C THR A 75 6.68 6.48 -0.54
N GLY A 76 6.40 5.90 0.63
CA GLY A 76 6.64 4.48 0.90
C GLY A 76 8.11 4.11 1.12
N PHE A 77 9.00 5.10 1.28
CA PHE A 77 10.43 4.89 1.54
C PHE A 77 10.68 4.23 2.90
N ASP A 78 9.97 4.66 3.94
CA ASP A 78 10.14 4.17 5.32
C ASP A 78 9.40 2.86 5.61
N LEU A 79 8.77 2.27 4.59
CA LEU A 79 8.03 1.03 4.73
C LEU A 79 8.96 -0.18 4.92
N PRO A 80 8.47 -1.30 5.47
CA PRO A 80 9.27 -2.49 5.76
C PRO A 80 9.58 -3.31 4.48
N LEU A 81 10.29 -2.70 3.53
CA LEU A 81 10.67 -3.31 2.24
C LEU A 81 11.71 -4.43 2.39
N HIS A 82 12.16 -4.72 3.61
CA HIS A 82 13.08 -5.83 3.91
C HIS A 82 12.36 -7.14 4.22
N LEU A 83 11.03 -7.11 4.39
CA LEU A 83 10.26 -8.30 4.75
C LEU A 83 10.21 -9.30 3.57
N PRO A 84 10.49 -10.60 3.81
CA PRO A 84 10.48 -11.61 2.75
C PRO A 84 9.13 -11.75 2.03
N GLU A 85 8.01 -11.53 2.72
CA GLU A 85 6.69 -11.59 2.10
C GLU A 85 6.45 -10.44 1.10
N VAL A 86 7.03 -9.25 1.35
CA VAL A 86 6.95 -8.11 0.44
C VAL A 86 7.75 -8.40 -0.83
N GLU A 87 8.97 -8.93 -0.69
CA GLU A 87 9.79 -9.33 -1.82
C GLU A 87 9.09 -10.40 -2.68
N GLN A 88 8.59 -11.47 -2.05
CA GLN A 88 7.91 -12.55 -2.75
C GLN A 88 6.66 -12.05 -3.50
N ALA A 89 5.87 -11.20 -2.88
CA ALA A 89 4.71 -10.59 -3.51
C ALA A 89 5.10 -9.71 -4.69
N ALA A 90 6.12 -8.87 -4.54
CA ALA A 90 6.60 -7.97 -5.60
C ALA A 90 7.12 -8.74 -6.82
N ARG A 91 7.97 -9.76 -6.59
CA ARG A 91 8.46 -10.64 -7.67
C ARG A 91 7.33 -11.35 -8.40
N ARG A 92 6.33 -11.84 -7.67
CA ARG A 92 5.15 -12.50 -8.26
C ARG A 92 4.33 -11.53 -9.12
N VAL A 93 4.12 -10.31 -8.66
CA VAL A 93 3.39 -9.28 -9.41
C VAL A 93 4.15 -8.90 -10.68
N LEU A 94 5.48 -8.70 -10.60
CA LEU A 94 6.32 -8.41 -11.75
C LEU A 94 6.24 -9.53 -12.80
N TYR A 95 6.39 -10.79 -12.37
CA TYR A 95 6.30 -11.96 -13.25
C TYR A 95 4.94 -12.07 -13.98
N LEU A 96 3.84 -11.71 -13.30
CA LEU A 96 2.51 -11.72 -13.90
C LEU A 96 2.28 -10.55 -14.87
N HIS A 97 3.01 -9.44 -14.71
CA HIS A 97 2.93 -8.29 -15.60
C HIS A 97 3.69 -8.52 -16.92
N GLU A 98 4.77 -9.31 -16.87
CA GLU A 98 5.60 -9.64 -18.03
C GLU A 98 5.04 -10.77 -18.91
N LYS A 99 3.93 -11.40 -18.49
CA LYS A 99 3.22 -12.45 -19.22
C LYS A 99 2.06 -11.90 -20.04
#